data_AF-A0A972F6L8-F1
#
_entry.id   AF-A0A972F6L8-F1
#
_cell.length_a   1.000
_cell.length_b   1.000
_cell.length_c   1.000
_cell.angle_alpha   90.00
_cell.angle_beta   90.00
_cell.angle_gamma   90.00
#
_symmetry.space_group_name_H-M   'P 1'
#
loop_
_entity.id
_entity.type
_entity.pdbx_description
1 polymer ?
#
loop_
_entity_poly.entity_id
_entity_poly.type
_entity_poly.pdbx_seq_one_letter_code
_entity_poly.pdbx_strand_id
1 'polypeptide(L)'
;MTSRIQHKGLQVDADLARFIETEALPGTGIDAADFWNNFSDLANELAPKNRALLTERDRLQAELDAWHRANPGPVRDAAGYRSFLESIGYLQPAPAPFKVSTANVDSEISSQAGPQLVVPVMNARYALNAANARWGSLYDALYGTNAISEDGGAERAGGYNAVRGARVIAFARNFLDQAAPLANASHAAATAYRIEGGKLVVALDNGNTTGLVRPEQFAGFQGEASAPTAVLLKNNGLHFEIQIDREHF
;
A
#
# COMPACT_ATOMS: atom_id res chain seq x y z
N MET A 1 17.03 -36.46 -1.28
CA MET A 1 16.17 -36.79 -2.44
C MET A 1 14.79 -36.26 -2.13
N THR A 2 14.21 -35.45 -3.02
CA THR A 2 12.84 -34.95 -2.86
C THR A 2 11.85 -36.06 -3.21
N SER A 3 11.00 -36.42 -2.26
CA SER A 3 9.91 -37.39 -2.50
C SER A 3 8.86 -36.76 -3.39
N ARG A 4 8.26 -37.53 -4.31
CA ARG A 4 7.23 -37.04 -5.23
C ARG A 4 5.99 -37.92 -5.22
N ILE A 5 4.84 -37.28 -5.36
CA ILE A 5 3.52 -37.91 -5.46
C ILE A 5 2.98 -37.70 -6.88
N GLN A 6 2.38 -38.75 -7.44
CA GLN A 6 1.81 -38.71 -8.78
C GLN A 6 0.36 -38.20 -8.73
N HIS A 7 0.09 -37.10 -9.44
CA HIS A 7 -1.26 -36.56 -9.64
C HIS A 7 -1.51 -36.38 -11.15
N LYS A 8 -2.34 -37.23 -11.75
CA LYS A 8 -2.75 -37.18 -13.18
C LYS A 8 -1.65 -36.67 -14.12
N GLY A 9 -0.56 -37.42 -14.27
CA GLY A 9 0.55 -37.05 -15.18
C GLY A 9 1.58 -36.05 -14.61
N LEU A 10 1.31 -35.40 -13.47
CA LEU A 10 2.27 -34.58 -12.74
C LEU A 10 2.99 -35.37 -11.66
N GLN A 11 4.28 -35.09 -11.47
CA GLN A 11 5.05 -35.53 -10.30
C GLN A 11 5.27 -34.33 -9.38
N VAL A 12 4.46 -34.23 -8.33
CA VAL A 12 4.44 -33.11 -7.39
C VAL A 12 5.34 -33.42 -6.21
N ASP A 13 6.07 -32.43 -5.71
CA ASP A 13 6.82 -32.57 -4.46
C ASP A 13 5.90 -32.97 -3.31
N ALA A 14 6.29 -33.96 -2.50
CA ALA A 14 5.42 -34.53 -1.47
C ALA A 14 5.04 -33.53 -0.36
N ASP A 15 5.92 -32.58 -0.03
CA ASP A 15 5.62 -31.56 0.97
C ASP A 15 4.63 -30.53 0.43
N LEU A 16 4.76 -30.16 -0.85
CA LEU A 16 3.79 -29.30 -1.52
C LEU A 16 2.42 -29.98 -1.65
N ALA A 17 2.38 -31.26 -2.04
CA ALA A 17 1.14 -32.01 -2.16
C ALA A 17 0.41 -32.07 -0.81
N ARG A 18 1.14 -32.40 0.27
CA ARG A 18 0.61 -32.40 1.63
C ARG A 18 0.07 -31.03 2.02
N PHE A 19 0.85 -29.95 1.86
CA PHE A 19 0.42 -28.60 2.17
C PHE A 19 -0.90 -28.22 1.48
N ILE A 20 -1.01 -28.50 0.18
CA ILE A 20 -2.23 -28.19 -0.57
C ILE A 20 -3.43 -28.96 0.00
N GLU A 21 -3.29 -30.26 0.23
CA GLU A 21 -4.39 -31.12 0.66
C GLU A 21 -4.81 -30.92 2.11
N THR A 22 -3.85 -30.63 3.00
CA THR A 22 -4.11 -30.57 4.44
C THR A 22 -4.26 -29.16 5.00
N GLU A 23 -3.78 -28.13 4.29
CA GLU A 23 -3.77 -26.75 4.80
C GLU A 23 -4.48 -25.78 3.86
N ALA A 24 -4.25 -25.84 2.54
CA ALA A 24 -4.79 -24.86 1.61
C ALA A 24 -6.24 -25.14 1.16
N LEU A 25 -6.56 -26.39 0.83
CA LEU A 25 -7.89 -26.78 0.33
C LEU A 25 -9.00 -26.84 1.39
N PRO A 26 -8.74 -27.30 2.64
CA PRO A 26 -9.80 -27.36 3.65
C PRO A 26 -10.50 -26.01 3.87
N GLY A 27 -11.83 -26.00 3.83
CA GLY A 27 -12.65 -24.80 3.98
C GLY A 27 -12.97 -24.06 2.67
N THR A 28 -12.34 -24.43 1.55
CA THR A 28 -12.62 -23.81 0.23
C THR A 28 -13.83 -24.43 -0.48
N GLY A 29 -14.23 -25.66 -0.12
CA GLY A 29 -15.29 -26.43 -0.79
C GLY A 29 -14.85 -27.14 -2.08
N ILE A 30 -13.55 -27.14 -2.39
CA ILE A 30 -12.97 -27.77 -3.58
C ILE A 30 -12.45 -29.17 -3.23
N ASP A 31 -12.82 -30.18 -4.02
CA ASP A 31 -12.28 -31.54 -3.88
C ASP A 31 -10.82 -31.61 -4.36
N ALA A 32 -9.99 -32.36 -3.63
CA ALA A 32 -8.56 -32.46 -3.92
C ALA A 32 -8.26 -33.18 -5.25
N ALA A 33 -9.01 -34.23 -5.60
CA ALA A 33 -8.83 -34.92 -6.87
C ALA A 33 -9.23 -34.00 -8.03
N ASP A 34 -10.34 -33.28 -7.90
CA ASP A 34 -10.77 -32.29 -8.90
C ASP A 34 -9.76 -31.15 -9.07
N PHE A 35 -9.22 -30.62 -7.96
CA PHE A 35 -8.15 -29.61 -8.00
C PHE A 35 -6.95 -30.09 -8.81
N TRP A 36 -6.41 -31.26 -8.47
CA TRP A 36 -5.22 -31.80 -9.13
C TRP A 36 -5.46 -32.16 -10.60
N ASN A 37 -6.64 -32.71 -10.90
CA ASN A 37 -7.03 -33.04 -12.27
C ASN A 37 -7.07 -31.80 -13.15
N ASN A 38 -7.74 -30.73 -12.68
CA ASN A 38 -7.87 -29.48 -13.40
C ASN A 38 -6.53 -28.73 -13.49
N PHE A 39 -5.72 -28.75 -12.44
CA PHE A 39 -4.39 -28.15 -12.45
C PHE A 39 -3.48 -28.84 -13.47
N SER A 40 -3.52 -30.17 -13.58
CA SER A 40 -2.76 -30.90 -14.60
C SER A 40 -3.20 -30.54 -16.01
N ASP A 41 -4.51 -30.45 -16.26
CA ASP A 41 -5.03 -30.08 -17.57
C ASP A 41 -4.58 -28.66 -17.97
N LEU A 42 -4.68 -27.70 -17.05
CA LEU A 42 -4.19 -26.34 -17.26
C LEU A 42 -2.68 -26.27 -17.49
N ALA A 43 -1.89 -27.01 -16.70
CA ALA A 43 -0.44 -27.03 -16.85
C ALA A 43 -0.03 -27.57 -18.24
N ASN A 44 -0.66 -28.65 -18.69
CA ASN A 44 -0.39 -29.25 -20.00
C ASN A 44 -0.84 -28.34 -21.17
N GLU A 45 -1.95 -27.61 -21.01
CA GLU A 45 -2.42 -26.68 -22.04
C GLU A 45 -1.58 -25.40 -22.12
N LEU A 46 -1.21 -24.82 -20.97
CA LEU A 46 -0.61 -23.49 -20.91
C LEU A 46 0.92 -23.51 -20.93
N ALA A 47 1.58 -24.59 -20.50
CA ALA A 47 3.05 -24.66 -20.49
C ALA A 47 3.68 -24.54 -21.89
N PRO A 48 3.15 -25.15 -22.97
CA PRO A 48 3.66 -24.92 -24.33
C PRO A 48 3.53 -23.46 -24.77
N LYS A 49 2.39 -22.80 -24.47
CA LYS A 49 2.16 -21.38 -24.78
C LYS A 49 3.16 -20.49 -24.02
N ASN A 50 3.38 -20.76 -22.73
CA ASN A 50 4.35 -20.01 -21.92
C ASN A 50 5.78 -20.16 -22.46
N ARG A 51 6.21 -21.37 -22.83
CA ARG A 51 7.52 -21.59 -23.47
C ARG A 51 7.67 -20.82 -24.78
N ALA A 52 6.64 -20.80 -25.62
CA ALA A 52 6.66 -20.04 -26.87
C ALA A 52 6.81 -18.53 -26.62
N LEU A 53 6.16 -17.98 -25.59
CA LEU A 53 6.33 -16.58 -25.20
C LEU A 53 7.76 -16.27 -24.75
N LEU A 54 8.45 -17.19 -24.08
CA LEU A 54 9.85 -17.03 -23.69
C LEU A 54 10.77 -17.09 -24.92
N THR A 55 10.56 -18.05 -25.83
CA THR A 55 11.30 -18.13 -27.09
C THR A 55 11.14 -16.87 -27.94
N GLU A 56 9.95 -16.27 -27.94
CA GLU A 56 9.70 -15.02 -28.65
C GLU A 56 10.49 -13.84 -28.05
N ARG A 57 10.64 -13.79 -26.72
CA ARG A 57 11.51 -12.79 -26.07
C ARG A 57 12.97 -12.96 -26.48
N ASP A 58 13.46 -14.19 -26.51
CA ASP A 58 14.84 -14.50 -26.92
C ASP A 58 15.08 -14.12 -28.38
N ARG A 59 14.12 -14.40 -29.28
CA ARG A 59 14.17 -13.99 -30.69
C ARG A 59 14.27 -12.47 -30.82
N LEU A 60 13.36 -11.74 -30.17
CA LEU A 60 13.34 -10.27 -30.19
C LEU A 60 14.67 -9.69 -29.69
N GLN A 61 15.22 -10.22 -28.60
CA GLN A 61 16.50 -9.78 -28.07
C GLN A 61 17.66 -10.08 -29.04
N ALA A 62 17.69 -11.27 -29.66
CA ALA A 62 18.71 -11.62 -30.63
C ALA A 62 18.71 -10.69 -31.87
N GLU A 63 17.52 -10.26 -32.31
CA GLU A 63 17.38 -9.30 -33.40
C GLU A 63 17.85 -7.90 -33.00
N LEU A 64 17.54 -7.45 -31.78
CA LEU A 64 18.10 -6.22 -31.22
C LEU A 64 19.63 -6.26 -31.18
N ASP A 65 20.21 -7.36 -30.69
CA ASP A 65 21.66 -7.55 -30.60
C ASP A 65 22.32 -7.58 -31.99
N ALA A 66 21.67 -8.21 -32.97
CA ALA A 66 22.15 -8.22 -34.35
C ALA A 66 22.13 -6.81 -34.97
N TRP A 67 21.05 -6.05 -34.75
CA TRP A 67 20.92 -4.69 -35.26
C TRP A 67 22.00 -3.77 -34.69
N HIS A 68 22.24 -3.79 -33.38
CA HIS A 68 23.27 -2.94 -32.73
C HIS A 68 24.70 -3.36 -33.10
N ARG A 69 24.96 -4.66 -33.35
CA ARG A 69 26.25 -5.10 -33.89
C ARG A 69 26.51 -4.56 -35.31
N ALA A 70 25.47 -4.51 -36.14
CA ALA A 70 25.55 -3.96 -37.50
C ALA A 70 25.57 -2.43 -37.53
N ASN A 71 25.03 -1.76 -36.51
CA ASN A 71 24.92 -0.31 -36.38
C ASN A 71 25.62 0.20 -35.11
N PRO A 72 26.95 0.07 -35.00
CA PRO A 72 27.67 0.40 -33.79
C PRO A 72 27.67 1.92 -33.50
N GLY A 73 27.61 2.25 -32.21
CA GLY A 73 27.58 3.63 -31.73
C GLY A 73 26.17 4.08 -31.33
N PRO A 74 25.99 5.37 -31.01
CA PRO A 74 24.67 5.87 -30.65
C PRO A 74 23.72 5.80 -31.86
N VAL A 75 22.46 5.45 -31.62
CA VAL A 75 21.40 5.47 -32.65
C VAL A 75 21.21 6.92 -33.14
N ARG A 76 21.71 7.23 -34.33
CA ARG A 76 21.58 8.56 -34.96
C ARG A 76 20.28 8.72 -35.75
N ASP A 77 19.75 7.62 -36.28
CA ASP A 77 18.49 7.57 -37.01
C ASP A 77 17.41 6.89 -36.16
N ALA A 78 16.68 7.70 -35.38
CA ALA A 78 15.60 7.22 -34.54
C ALA A 78 14.40 6.70 -35.37
N ALA A 79 14.15 7.26 -36.56
CA ALA A 79 13.05 6.83 -37.41
C ALA A 79 13.34 5.46 -38.03
N GLY A 80 14.58 5.23 -38.47
CA GLY A 80 15.05 3.93 -38.95
C GLY A 80 15.04 2.87 -37.85
N TYR A 81 15.51 3.19 -36.65
CA TYR A 81 15.45 2.25 -35.52
C TYR A 81 14.03 1.90 -35.12
N ARG A 82 13.12 2.89 -35.08
CA ARG A 82 11.69 2.63 -34.85
C ARG A 82 11.10 1.72 -35.92
N SER A 83 11.38 1.97 -37.19
CA SER A 83 10.90 1.14 -38.31
C SER A 83 11.39 -0.30 -38.18
N PHE A 84 12.62 -0.49 -37.71
CA PHE A 84 13.15 -1.82 -37.38
C PHE A 84 12.35 -2.48 -36.25
N LEU A 85 12.11 -1.80 -35.12
CA LEU A 85 11.32 -2.33 -34.00
C LEU A 85 9.89 -2.74 -34.43
N GLU A 86 9.27 -1.95 -35.32
CA GLU A 86 7.96 -2.28 -35.91
C GLU A 86 8.06 -3.52 -36.82
N SER A 87 9.11 -3.61 -37.66
CA SER A 87 9.30 -4.73 -38.60
C SER A 87 9.51 -6.09 -37.92
N ILE A 88 10.12 -6.10 -36.73
CA ILE A 88 10.36 -7.33 -35.95
C ILE A 88 9.18 -7.69 -35.03
N GLY A 89 8.14 -6.85 -35.01
CA GLY A 89 6.96 -7.01 -34.17
C GLY A 89 7.16 -6.60 -32.70
N TYR A 90 8.26 -5.92 -32.37
CA TYR A 90 8.51 -5.42 -31.02
C TYR A 90 7.58 -4.25 -30.69
N LEU A 91 7.51 -3.26 -31.59
CA LEU A 91 6.57 -2.14 -31.48
C LEU A 91 5.32 -2.44 -32.29
N GLN A 92 4.21 -2.66 -31.60
CA GLN A 92 2.92 -2.95 -32.20
C GLN A 92 2.09 -1.67 -32.39
N PRO A 93 1.14 -1.64 -33.35
CA PRO A 93 0.19 -0.55 -33.48
C PRO A 93 -0.58 -0.31 -32.18
N ALA A 94 -0.79 0.96 -31.82
CA ALA A 94 -1.64 1.29 -30.70
C ALA A 94 -3.08 0.80 -30.96
N PRO A 95 -3.75 0.18 -29.97
CA PRO A 95 -5.14 -0.23 -30.14
C PRO A 95 -6.05 1.00 -30.27
N ALA A 96 -7.24 0.80 -30.84
CA ALA A 96 -8.28 1.82 -30.85
C ALA A 96 -8.66 2.23 -29.41
N PRO A 97 -9.08 3.49 -29.16
CA PRO A 97 -9.51 3.92 -27.84
C PRO A 97 -10.63 3.03 -27.28
N PHE A 98 -10.46 2.59 -26.03
CA PHE A 98 -11.45 1.81 -25.30
C PHE A 98 -11.49 2.23 -23.83
N LYS A 99 -12.51 1.78 -23.11
CA LYS A 99 -12.59 1.91 -21.64
C LYS A 99 -12.50 0.52 -21.03
N VAL A 100 -11.74 0.39 -19.94
CA VAL A 100 -11.71 -0.84 -19.15
C VAL A 100 -13.08 -1.09 -18.50
N SER A 101 -13.47 -2.36 -18.36
CA SER A 101 -14.78 -2.78 -17.84
C SER A 101 -14.68 -3.54 -16.51
N THR A 102 -13.52 -3.48 -15.84
CA THR A 102 -13.28 -4.19 -14.58
C THR A 102 -14.27 -3.74 -13.51
N ALA A 103 -14.93 -4.70 -12.86
CA ALA A 103 -15.94 -4.46 -11.83
C ALA A 103 -15.60 -5.29 -10.57
N ASN A 104 -16.34 -5.04 -9.48
CA ASN A 104 -16.18 -5.73 -8.20
C ASN A 104 -14.76 -5.56 -7.60
N VAL A 105 -14.23 -4.34 -7.67
CA VAL A 105 -12.92 -3.97 -7.13
C VAL A 105 -13.11 -3.22 -5.81
N ASP A 106 -12.34 -3.58 -4.78
CA ASP A 106 -12.36 -2.90 -3.49
C ASP A 106 -12.00 -1.40 -3.59
N SER A 107 -12.57 -0.62 -2.67
CA SER A 107 -12.46 0.84 -2.67
C SER A 107 -11.01 1.34 -2.53
N GLU A 108 -10.19 0.55 -1.83
CA GLU A 108 -8.76 0.75 -1.60
C GLU A 108 -7.95 0.79 -2.90
N ILE A 109 -8.47 0.17 -3.97
CA ILE A 109 -7.86 0.14 -5.30
C ILE A 109 -8.61 1.06 -6.26
N SER A 110 -9.95 1.05 -6.22
CA SER A 110 -10.77 1.73 -7.23
C SER A 110 -10.92 3.23 -7.00
N SER A 111 -10.76 3.70 -5.76
CA SER A 111 -11.22 5.04 -5.37
C SER A 111 -10.33 5.75 -4.35
N GLN A 112 -9.52 5.02 -3.59
CA GLN A 112 -8.60 5.58 -2.61
C GLN A 112 -7.21 5.80 -3.22
N ALA A 113 -6.67 7.01 -3.06
CA ALA A 113 -5.27 7.30 -3.34
C ALA A 113 -4.46 7.20 -2.04
N GLY A 114 -3.39 6.41 -2.02
CA GLY A 114 -2.55 6.24 -0.85
C GLY A 114 -1.32 5.36 -1.10
N PRO A 115 -0.47 5.16 -0.06
CA PRO A 115 0.71 4.31 -0.17
C PRO A 115 0.35 2.83 -0.42
N GLN A 116 1.23 2.14 -1.15
CA GLN A 116 1.19 0.68 -1.32
C GLN A 116 2.52 0.09 -0.83
N LEU A 117 2.45 -0.84 0.13
CA LEU A 117 3.61 -1.50 0.71
C LEU A 117 3.90 -2.83 -0.01
N VAL A 118 5.18 -3.12 -0.23
CA VAL A 118 5.66 -4.39 -0.79
C VAL A 118 6.55 -5.08 0.23
N VAL A 119 6.30 -6.36 0.50
CA VAL A 119 6.94 -7.11 1.57
C VAL A 119 7.21 -8.57 1.15
N PRO A 120 8.31 -9.21 1.59
CA PRO A 120 8.53 -10.62 1.31
C PRO A 120 7.59 -11.50 2.14
N VAL A 121 6.68 -12.21 1.48
CA VAL A 121 5.72 -13.13 2.13
C VAL A 121 6.38 -14.25 2.92
N MET A 122 7.62 -14.63 2.55
CA MET A 122 8.41 -15.65 3.25
C MET A 122 8.85 -15.24 4.67
N ASN A 123 8.71 -13.96 5.05
CA ASN A 123 8.95 -13.50 6.41
C ASN A 123 7.62 -13.15 7.08
N ALA A 124 7.12 -14.08 7.91
CA ALA A 124 5.83 -13.92 8.59
C ALA A 124 5.74 -12.65 9.46
N ARG A 125 6.84 -12.25 10.13
CA ARG A 125 6.86 -11.02 10.92
C ARG A 125 6.65 -9.79 10.03
N TYR A 126 7.31 -9.76 8.87
CA TYR A 126 7.16 -8.64 7.96
C TYR A 126 5.77 -8.63 7.32
N ALA A 127 5.22 -9.79 6.95
CA ALA A 127 3.85 -9.90 6.44
C ALA A 127 2.80 -9.41 7.45
N LEU A 128 2.92 -9.80 8.73
CA LEU A 128 2.02 -9.33 9.80
C LEU A 128 2.14 -7.82 10.02
N ASN A 129 3.36 -7.30 10.09
CA ASN A 129 3.59 -5.86 10.21
C ASN A 129 2.99 -5.10 9.02
N ALA A 130 3.13 -5.63 7.80
CA ALA A 130 2.59 -5.03 6.59
C ALA A 130 1.05 -5.04 6.56
N ALA A 131 0.42 -6.15 6.97
CA ALA A 131 -1.03 -6.24 7.09
C ALA A 131 -1.58 -5.22 8.10
N ASN A 132 -0.89 -5.04 9.23
CA ASN A 132 -1.28 -4.08 10.28
C ASN A 132 -0.92 -2.63 9.94
N ALA A 133 -0.08 -2.39 8.93
CA ALA A 133 0.35 -1.05 8.53
C ALA A 133 -0.74 -0.19 7.86
N ARG A 134 -1.99 -0.68 7.77
CA ARG A 134 -3.15 0.12 7.37
C ARG A 134 -3.33 1.35 8.28
N TRP A 135 -2.99 1.22 9.56
CA TRP A 135 -2.96 2.28 10.54
C TRP A 135 -1.58 2.34 11.19
N GLY A 136 -1.02 3.54 11.32
CA GLY A 136 0.30 3.75 11.89
C GLY A 136 0.35 5.00 12.75
N SER A 137 1.16 4.95 13.82
CA SER A 137 1.41 6.10 14.68
C SER A 137 2.27 7.13 13.94
N LEU A 138 1.69 8.30 13.65
CA LEU A 138 2.45 9.43 13.09
C LEU A 138 3.53 9.90 14.07
N TYR A 139 3.28 9.82 15.38
CA TYR A 139 4.25 10.23 16.39
C TYR A 139 5.47 9.30 16.37
N ASP A 140 5.27 7.98 16.29
CA ASP A 140 6.38 7.02 16.21
C ASP A 140 7.16 7.19 14.91
N ALA A 141 6.46 7.38 13.79
CA ALA A 141 7.08 7.61 12.48
C ALA A 141 7.94 8.88 12.46
N LEU A 142 7.48 9.97 13.08
CA LEU A 142 8.24 11.22 13.19
C LEU A 142 9.40 11.10 14.18
N TYR A 143 9.14 10.52 15.36
CA TYR A 143 10.15 10.41 16.41
C TYR A 143 11.28 9.45 16.01
N GLY A 144 10.95 8.31 15.41
CA GLY A 144 11.89 7.24 15.08
C GLY A 144 12.74 7.47 13.83
N THR A 145 12.45 8.50 13.04
CA THR A 145 13.13 8.76 11.75
C THR A 145 13.89 10.09 11.75
N ASN A 146 14.60 10.38 10.66
CA ASN A 146 15.25 11.68 10.46
C ASN A 146 14.29 12.77 9.93
N ALA A 147 12.98 12.53 9.89
CA ALA A 147 11.98 13.54 9.54
C ALA A 147 11.99 14.73 10.50
N ILE A 148 12.34 14.49 11.77
CA ILE A 148 12.64 15.53 12.76
C ILE A 148 14.15 15.59 12.96
N SER A 149 14.75 16.75 12.67
CA SER A 149 16.20 16.99 12.92
C SER A 149 16.53 16.77 14.40
N GLU A 150 17.72 16.21 14.63
CA GLU A 150 18.29 15.96 15.95
C GLU A 150 19.06 17.17 16.52
N ASP A 151 19.26 18.22 15.73
CA ASP A 151 19.98 19.43 16.15
C ASP A 151 19.32 20.11 17.34
N GLY A 152 20.12 20.76 18.19
CA GLY A 152 19.62 21.58 19.30
C GLY A 152 18.96 20.77 20.41
N GLY A 153 19.56 19.63 20.77
CA GLY A 153 19.13 18.80 21.91
C GLY A 153 17.94 17.89 21.63
N ALA A 154 17.65 17.59 20.35
CA ALA A 154 16.51 16.77 19.93
C ALA A 154 16.93 15.37 19.46
N GLU A 155 18.04 14.86 20.01
CA GLU A 155 18.59 13.55 19.70
C GLU A 155 17.61 12.44 20.08
N ARG A 156 17.61 11.35 19.30
CA ARG A 156 16.72 10.20 19.53
C ARG A 156 17.26 9.19 20.55
N ALA A 157 18.53 9.31 20.92
CA ALA A 157 19.23 8.31 21.72
C ALA A 157 18.72 8.30 23.17
N GLY A 158 18.60 7.10 23.75
CA GLY A 158 18.15 6.91 25.13
C GLY A 158 16.62 6.81 25.25
N GLY A 159 16.09 7.30 26.36
CA GLY A 159 14.64 7.33 26.63
C GLY A 159 13.92 8.45 25.88
N TYR A 160 12.70 8.77 26.33
CA TYR A 160 11.94 9.88 25.78
C TYR A 160 12.65 11.22 25.98
N ASN A 161 12.92 11.92 24.88
CA ASN A 161 13.47 13.26 24.86
C ASN A 161 12.34 14.26 24.66
N ALA A 162 12.01 15.04 25.70
CA ALA A 162 10.93 16.01 25.67
C ALA A 162 11.12 17.12 24.62
N VAL A 163 12.37 17.52 24.31
CA VAL A 163 12.66 18.51 23.27
C VAL A 163 12.28 17.96 21.89
N ARG A 164 12.62 16.69 21.63
CA ARG A 164 12.22 16.00 20.39
C ARG A 164 10.70 15.77 20.35
N GLY A 165 10.11 15.33 21.45
CA GLY A 165 8.67 15.12 21.57
C GLY A 165 7.85 16.38 21.29
N ALA A 166 8.28 17.54 21.79
CA ALA A 166 7.65 18.82 21.48
C ALA A 166 7.68 19.15 19.97
N ARG A 167 8.78 18.83 19.26
CA ARG A 167 8.87 19.00 17.80
C ARG A 167 7.93 18.06 17.04
N VAL A 168 7.80 16.81 17.48
CA VAL A 168 6.85 15.84 16.93
C VAL A 168 5.41 16.33 17.08
N ILE A 169 5.04 16.80 18.28
CA ILE A 169 3.70 17.35 18.56
C ILE A 169 3.44 18.57 17.68
N ALA A 170 4.39 19.51 17.58
CA ALA A 170 4.24 20.71 16.75
C ALA A 170 4.06 20.35 15.27
N PHE A 171 4.82 19.38 14.75
CA PHE A 171 4.65 18.88 13.40
C PHE A 171 3.24 18.30 13.20
N ALA A 172 2.79 17.43 14.11
CA ALA A 172 1.48 16.81 14.00
C ALA A 172 0.32 17.82 14.10
N ARG A 173 0.45 18.85 14.95
CA ARG A 173 -0.54 19.95 15.02
C ARG A 173 -0.60 20.75 13.72
N ASN A 174 0.55 21.04 13.12
CA ASN A 174 0.60 21.69 11.80
C ASN A 174 0.02 20.79 10.68
N PHE A 175 0.20 19.47 10.77
CA PHE A 175 -0.49 18.53 9.87
C PHE A 175 -2.01 18.62 10.02
N LEU A 176 -2.53 18.67 11.26
CA LEU A 176 -3.98 18.83 11.49
C LEU A 176 -4.51 20.15 10.93
N ASP A 177 -3.78 21.26 11.10
CA ASP A 177 -4.17 22.56 10.53
C ASP A 177 -4.27 22.53 8.99
N GLN A 178 -3.45 21.71 8.34
CA GLN A 178 -3.52 21.54 6.88
C GLN A 178 -4.63 20.57 6.45
N ALA A 179 -4.78 19.45 7.17
CA ALA A 179 -5.65 18.35 6.77
C ALA A 179 -7.11 18.52 7.23
N ALA A 180 -7.33 19.18 8.37
CA ALA A 180 -8.64 19.38 9.01
C ALA A 180 -8.68 20.74 9.72
N PRO A 181 -8.53 21.87 8.99
CA PRO A 181 -8.38 23.20 9.59
C PRO A 181 -9.56 23.58 10.49
N LEU A 182 -9.25 24.28 11.59
CA LEU A 182 -10.24 24.92 12.45
C LEU A 182 -10.63 26.30 11.90
N ALA A 183 -11.87 26.72 12.14
CA ALA A 183 -12.32 28.05 11.76
C ALA A 183 -11.60 29.11 12.62
N ASN A 184 -10.77 29.94 11.97
CA ASN A 184 -10.03 31.05 12.57
C ASN A 184 -9.16 30.66 13.77
N ALA A 185 -8.65 29.42 13.82
CA ALA A 185 -7.83 28.93 14.92
C ALA A 185 -6.85 27.85 14.43
N SER A 186 -5.87 27.51 15.29
CA SER A 186 -4.95 26.40 15.08
C SER A 186 -5.19 25.30 16.11
N HIS A 187 -5.00 24.05 15.71
CA HIS A 187 -4.98 22.89 16.61
C HIS A 187 -3.90 23.00 17.69
N ALA A 188 -2.87 23.83 17.50
CA ALA A 188 -1.85 24.09 18.53
C ALA A 188 -2.45 24.77 19.79
N ALA A 189 -3.54 25.53 19.64
CA ALA A 189 -4.23 26.19 20.75
C ALA A 189 -5.32 25.32 21.39
N ALA A 190 -5.52 24.08 20.90
CA ALA A 190 -6.59 23.20 21.38
C ALA A 190 -6.31 22.68 22.81
N THR A 191 -7.27 22.86 23.70
CA THR A 191 -7.25 22.37 25.09
C THR A 191 -8.16 21.17 25.31
N ALA A 192 -9.22 21.03 24.49
CA ALA A 192 -10.08 19.86 24.49
C ALA A 192 -10.79 19.67 23.14
N TYR A 193 -11.10 18.41 22.83
CA TYR A 193 -12.00 18.03 21.75
C TYR A 193 -13.28 17.46 22.37
N ARG A 194 -14.45 17.80 21.82
CA ARG A 194 -15.78 17.34 22.27
C ARG A 194 -16.70 17.16 21.05
N ILE A 195 -17.73 16.34 21.19
CA ILE A 195 -18.77 16.17 20.18
C ILE A 195 -20.07 16.75 20.72
N GLU A 196 -20.57 17.82 20.07
CA GLU A 196 -21.80 18.51 20.45
C GLU A 196 -22.71 18.65 19.24
N GLY A 197 -23.99 18.24 19.37
CA GLY A 197 -24.94 18.29 18.26
C GLY A 197 -24.48 17.52 17.01
N GLY A 198 -23.71 16.44 17.19
CA GLY A 198 -23.15 15.64 16.11
C GLY A 198 -21.95 16.27 15.38
N LYS A 199 -21.35 17.33 15.93
CA LYS A 199 -20.22 18.05 15.33
C LYS A 199 -19.02 18.07 16.28
N LEU A 200 -17.82 18.11 15.70
CA LEU A 200 -16.59 18.34 16.45
C LEU A 200 -16.54 19.79 16.95
N VAL A 201 -16.39 19.96 18.26
CA VAL A 201 -16.14 21.23 18.95
C VAL A 201 -14.77 21.16 19.60
N VAL A 202 -13.96 22.18 19.37
CA VAL A 202 -12.60 22.31 19.90
C VAL A 202 -12.54 23.51 20.83
N ALA A 203 -12.23 23.27 22.10
CA ALA A 203 -11.96 24.32 23.07
C ALA A 203 -10.53 24.83 22.89
N LEU A 204 -10.34 26.14 23.00
CA LEU A 204 -9.06 26.82 22.81
C LEU A 204 -8.53 27.38 24.13
N ASP A 205 -7.24 27.65 24.19
CA ASP A 205 -6.54 28.22 25.35
C ASP A 205 -7.02 29.63 25.74
N ASN A 206 -7.55 30.39 24.79
CA ASN A 206 -8.17 31.69 25.00
C ASN A 206 -9.60 31.62 25.58
N GLY A 207 -10.11 30.42 25.89
CA GLY A 207 -11.45 30.20 26.45
C GLY A 207 -12.58 30.12 25.42
N ASN A 208 -12.32 30.39 24.14
CA ASN A 208 -13.31 30.23 23.07
C ASN A 208 -13.42 28.78 22.60
N THR A 209 -14.50 28.49 21.87
CA THR A 209 -14.66 27.24 21.12
C THR A 209 -14.74 27.50 19.63
N THR A 210 -14.32 26.52 18.84
CA THR A 210 -14.41 26.54 17.37
C THR A 210 -14.76 25.15 16.85
N GLY A 211 -14.97 25.05 15.54
CA GLY A 211 -15.14 23.78 14.83
C GLY A 211 -14.24 23.71 13.60
N LEU A 212 -14.37 22.63 12.84
CA LEU A 212 -13.71 22.48 11.54
C LEU A 212 -14.27 23.50 10.54
N VAL A 213 -13.41 24.02 9.65
CA VAL A 213 -13.83 24.81 8.48
C VAL A 213 -14.79 24.00 7.60
N ARG A 214 -14.55 22.69 7.50
CA ARG A 214 -15.38 21.71 6.80
C ARG A 214 -15.89 20.66 7.78
N PRO A 215 -17.10 20.85 8.36
CA PRO A 215 -17.64 19.95 9.38
C PRO A 215 -17.76 18.48 8.93
N GLU A 216 -17.95 18.23 7.64
CA GLU A 216 -18.05 16.90 7.04
C GLU A 216 -16.73 16.09 7.08
N GLN A 217 -15.61 16.72 7.43
CA GLN A 217 -14.36 16.00 7.68
C GLN A 217 -14.39 15.22 8.99
N PHE A 218 -15.33 15.52 9.89
CA PHE A 218 -15.58 14.70 11.07
C PHE A 218 -16.31 13.41 10.67
N ALA A 219 -15.68 12.26 10.94
CA ALA A 219 -16.18 10.95 10.51
C ALA A 219 -16.64 10.07 11.68
N GLY A 220 -16.30 10.42 12.93
CA GLY A 220 -16.74 9.68 14.12
C GLY A 220 -15.84 9.91 15.32
N PHE A 221 -16.13 9.20 16.41
CA PHE A 221 -15.34 9.26 17.64
C PHE A 221 -15.47 7.95 18.43
N GLN A 222 -14.58 7.76 19.40
CA GLN A 222 -14.67 6.70 20.41
C GLN A 222 -14.76 7.31 21.80
N GLY A 223 -15.34 6.56 22.75
CA GLY A 223 -15.56 7.01 24.12
C GLY A 223 -16.76 7.95 24.26
N GLU A 224 -16.76 8.76 25.31
CA GLU A 224 -17.85 9.68 25.62
C GLU A 224 -17.78 10.95 24.77
N ALA A 225 -18.92 11.43 24.26
CA ALA A 225 -18.97 12.62 23.41
C ALA A 225 -18.36 13.87 24.06
N SER A 226 -18.53 14.02 25.38
CA SER A 226 -17.97 15.13 26.15
C SER A 226 -16.46 15.03 26.38
N ALA A 227 -15.87 13.84 26.24
CA ALA A 227 -14.46 13.56 26.47
C ALA A 227 -14.03 12.31 25.65
N PRO A 228 -13.96 12.41 24.31
CA PRO A 228 -13.69 11.27 23.45
C PRO A 228 -12.25 10.79 23.66
N THR A 229 -12.04 9.48 23.52
CA THR A 229 -10.71 8.85 23.53
C THR A 229 -10.06 8.87 22.15
N ALA A 230 -10.86 8.97 21.09
CA ALA A 230 -10.39 9.19 19.73
C ALA A 230 -11.37 10.06 18.94
N VAL A 231 -10.86 10.95 18.10
CA VAL A 231 -11.64 11.69 17.10
C VAL A 231 -11.19 11.26 15.71
N LEU A 232 -12.09 10.66 14.94
CA LEU A 232 -11.85 10.19 13.57
C LEU A 232 -12.16 11.30 12.58
N LEU A 233 -11.16 11.65 11.78
CA LEU A 233 -11.25 12.66 10.73
C LEU A 233 -10.97 12.03 9.36
N LYS A 234 -11.47 12.66 8.30
CA LYS A 234 -11.25 12.25 6.91
C LYS A 234 -10.82 13.43 6.05
N ASN A 235 -9.77 13.24 5.25
CA ASN A 235 -9.32 14.18 4.24
C ASN A 235 -8.86 13.42 2.99
N ASN A 236 -9.26 13.87 1.81
CA ASN A 236 -8.90 13.23 0.52
C ASN A 236 -9.13 11.70 0.48
N GLY A 237 -10.18 11.22 1.12
CA GLY A 237 -10.49 9.78 1.17
C GLY A 237 -9.74 8.99 2.24
N LEU A 238 -8.72 9.56 2.87
CA LEU A 238 -7.91 8.94 3.92
C LEU A 238 -8.41 9.36 5.31
N HIS A 239 -8.41 8.40 6.23
CA HIS A 239 -8.76 8.64 7.62
C HIS A 239 -7.52 8.82 8.49
N PHE A 240 -7.67 9.59 9.56
CA PHE A 240 -6.68 9.73 10.62
C PHE A 240 -7.40 10.03 11.93
N GLU A 241 -6.80 9.57 13.03
CA GLU A 241 -7.37 9.75 14.36
C GLU A 241 -6.51 10.69 15.22
N ILE A 242 -7.19 11.55 15.96
CA ILE A 242 -6.60 12.24 17.10
C ILE A 242 -6.87 11.34 18.31
N GLN A 243 -5.84 10.64 18.77
CA GLN A 243 -5.87 9.81 19.97
C GLN A 243 -5.71 10.70 21.21
N ILE A 244 -6.57 10.52 22.22
CA ILE A 244 -6.66 11.38 23.39
C ILE A 244 -6.65 10.49 24.64
N ASP A 245 -5.53 10.54 25.35
CA ASP A 245 -5.37 9.98 26.68
C ASP A 245 -4.67 11.03 27.57
N ARG A 246 -5.34 11.43 28.65
CA ARG A 246 -4.80 12.43 29.59
C ARG A 246 -3.93 11.81 30.69
N GLU A 247 -3.96 10.49 30.82
CA GLU A 247 -3.20 9.73 31.81
C GLU A 247 -1.91 9.15 31.24
N HIS A 248 -1.66 9.31 29.94
CA HIS A 248 -0.43 8.86 29.28
C HIS A 248 0.77 9.77 29.66
N PHE A 249 1.80 9.18 30.25
CA PHE A 249 3.04 9.86 30.67
C PHE A 249 4.31 9.14 30.19
#